data_AF-A0A960F0C8-F1
#
_entry.id   AF-A0A960F0C8-F1
#
_cell.length_a   1.000
_cell.length_b   1.000
_cell.length_c   1.000
_cell.angle_alpha   90.00
_cell.angle_beta   90.00
_cell.angle_gamma   90.00
#
_symmetry.space_group_name_H-M   'P 1'
#
loop_
_entity.id
_entity.type
_entity.pdbx_description
1 polymer ?
#
loop_
_entity_poly.entity_id
_entity_poly.type
_entity_poly.pdbx_seq_one_letter_code
_entity_poly.pdbx_strand_id
1 'polypeptide(L)'
;MSMLPFHAYRDVDGVGTKLDRQPQILTNPSTAVRPVAWKAQFVVSQALWGNFWAIVASEDALSYPTSAEVADPGQVTCEERPPGRPMWRYAGREIDADRLLHAPGRYVRPGSVLGLSPLDVHRDTWGLAQAARRYGAEWFRDGAHPSAILSTPVSLDENQAKTMKERFMAAVKRRREPAVLSGGVEYTPIQGNPSESQMIEVEDQVIGRVARVMGVPAEMIGGSAGSKSSVTYANRE
;
A
#
# COMPACT_ATOMS: atom_id res chain seq x y z
N MET A 1 -10.42 -11.07 -7.83
CA MET A 1 -9.95 -12.36 -8.41
C MET A 1 -10.17 -13.56 -7.49
N SER A 2 -10.06 -13.46 -6.16
CA SER A 2 -10.21 -14.62 -5.26
C SER A 2 -11.58 -15.31 -5.28
N MET A 3 -12.64 -14.58 -5.64
CA MET A 3 -14.00 -15.11 -5.76
C MET A 3 -14.29 -15.78 -7.12
N LEU A 4 -13.38 -15.68 -8.09
CA LEU A 4 -13.57 -16.34 -9.39
C LEU A 4 -13.29 -17.85 -9.26
N PRO A 5 -14.16 -18.72 -9.81
CA PRO A 5 -13.91 -20.15 -9.83
C PRO A 5 -12.75 -20.46 -10.79
N PHE A 6 -11.89 -21.39 -10.39
CA PHE A 6 -10.90 -21.99 -11.28
C PHE A 6 -11.40 -23.36 -11.69
N HIS A 7 -11.28 -23.67 -12.98
CA HIS A 7 -11.63 -24.97 -13.52
C HIS A 7 -10.49 -25.49 -14.38
N ALA A 8 -10.16 -26.77 -14.22
CA ALA A 8 -9.25 -27.49 -15.08
C ALA A 8 -9.99 -28.00 -16.32
N TYR A 9 -9.31 -27.90 -17.45
CA TYR A 9 -9.73 -28.38 -18.76
C TYR A 9 -8.68 -29.34 -19.29
N ARG A 10 -9.11 -30.30 -20.11
CA ARG A 10 -8.26 -31.18 -20.90
C ARG A 10 -8.52 -30.90 -22.37
N ASP A 11 -7.45 -30.86 -23.15
CA ASP A 11 -7.56 -30.82 -24.60
C ASP A 11 -7.93 -32.20 -25.13
N VAL A 12 -9.00 -32.26 -25.91
CA VAL A 12 -9.43 -33.42 -26.68
C VAL A 12 -9.66 -32.93 -28.11
N ASP A 13 -8.79 -33.35 -29.03
CA ASP A 13 -8.85 -33.01 -30.46
C ASP A 13 -8.93 -31.49 -30.74
N GLY A 14 -8.24 -30.66 -29.95
CA GLY A 14 -8.21 -29.20 -30.10
C GLY A 14 -9.38 -28.49 -29.40
N VAL A 15 -10.25 -29.23 -28.70
CA VAL A 15 -11.37 -28.68 -27.93
C VAL A 15 -11.10 -28.82 -26.44
N GLY A 16 -11.07 -27.68 -25.74
CA GLY A 16 -10.93 -27.63 -24.29
C GLY A 16 -12.19 -28.14 -23.58
N THR A 17 -12.15 -29.39 -23.13
CA THR A 17 -13.26 -30.02 -22.37
C THR A 17 -13.00 -29.90 -20.88
N LYS A 18 -13.98 -29.39 -20.12
CA LYS A 18 -13.87 -29.27 -18.67
C LYS A 18 -13.73 -30.66 -18.04
N LEU A 19 -12.82 -30.82 -17.09
CA LEU A 19 -12.71 -32.08 -16.36
C LEU A 19 -13.93 -32.30 -15.46
N ASP A 20 -14.50 -33.51 -15.48
CA ASP A 20 -15.62 -33.90 -14.62
C ASP A 20 -15.25 -33.77 -13.14
N ARG A 21 -14.07 -34.28 -12.78
CA ARG A 21 -13.50 -34.15 -11.44
C ARG A 21 -12.37 -33.13 -11.46
N GLN A 22 -12.57 -32.07 -10.70
CA GLN A 22 -11.57 -31.01 -10.55
C GLN A 22 -10.40 -31.48 -9.66
N PRO A 23 -9.14 -31.17 -10.04
CA PRO A 23 -7.98 -31.45 -9.21
C PRO A 23 -8.13 -30.88 -7.80
N GLN A 24 -7.66 -31.62 -6.79
CA GLN A 24 -7.79 -31.22 -5.39
C GLN A 24 -7.13 -29.86 -5.12
N ILE A 25 -5.98 -29.60 -5.74
CA ILE A 25 -5.26 -28.34 -5.57
C ILE A 25 -6.07 -27.12 -6.06
N LEU A 26 -7.06 -27.29 -6.95
CA LEU A 26 -7.93 -26.19 -7.39
C LEU A 26 -9.14 -25.98 -6.48
N THR A 27 -9.65 -27.06 -5.89
CA THR A 27 -10.86 -27.05 -5.06
C THR A 27 -10.54 -26.78 -3.59
N ASN A 28 -9.50 -27.41 -3.06
CA ASN A 28 -8.99 -27.22 -1.71
C ASN A 28 -7.44 -27.19 -1.70
N PRO A 29 -6.82 -26.05 -2.07
CA PRO A 29 -5.37 -25.93 -2.24
C PRO A 29 -4.56 -26.04 -0.96
N SER A 30 -5.16 -25.81 0.20
CA SER A 30 -4.45 -25.75 1.49
C SER A 30 -5.19 -26.55 2.54
N THR A 31 -4.42 -27.08 3.46
CA THR A 31 -4.92 -27.77 4.65
C THR A 31 -5.10 -26.81 5.83
N ALA A 32 -4.41 -25.68 5.82
CA ALA A 32 -4.41 -24.68 6.89
C ALA A 32 -5.44 -23.56 6.69
N VAL A 33 -5.66 -23.13 5.44
CA VAL A 33 -6.54 -21.99 5.13
C VAL A 33 -7.63 -22.36 4.13
N ARG A 34 -8.76 -21.62 4.20
CA ARG A 34 -9.87 -21.82 3.25
C ARG A 34 -9.44 -21.46 1.81
N PRO A 35 -10.03 -22.09 0.79
CA PRO A 35 -9.67 -21.85 -0.61
C PRO A 35 -9.71 -20.37 -1.03
N VAL A 36 -10.70 -19.61 -0.55
CA VAL A 36 -10.82 -18.18 -0.84
C VAL A 36 -9.67 -17.35 -0.26
N ALA A 37 -9.20 -17.72 0.94
CA ALA A 37 -8.08 -17.05 1.59
C ALA A 37 -6.76 -17.41 0.90
N TRP A 38 -6.58 -18.67 0.51
CA TRP A 38 -5.42 -19.10 -0.28
C TRP A 38 -5.33 -18.34 -1.61
N LYS A 39 -6.44 -18.21 -2.34
CA LYS A 39 -6.50 -17.40 -3.57
C LYS A 39 -6.25 -15.92 -3.30
N ALA A 40 -6.69 -15.39 -2.17
CA ALA A 40 -6.40 -14.02 -1.78
C ALA A 40 -4.89 -13.84 -1.52
N GLN A 41 -4.25 -14.77 -0.81
CA GLN A 41 -2.80 -14.78 -0.59
C GLN A 41 -2.04 -14.86 -1.92
N PHE A 42 -2.50 -15.68 -2.88
CA PHE A 42 -1.94 -15.71 -4.22
C PHE A 42 -1.91 -14.33 -4.88
N VAL A 43 -3.07 -13.66 -4.93
CA VAL A 43 -3.20 -12.34 -5.56
C VAL A 43 -2.38 -11.29 -4.82
N VAL A 44 -2.42 -11.28 -3.49
CA VAL A 44 -1.68 -10.33 -2.66
C VAL A 44 -0.18 -10.52 -2.81
N SER A 45 0.29 -11.77 -2.83
CA SER A 45 1.71 -12.10 -3.01
C SER A 45 2.23 -11.54 -4.34
N GLN A 46 1.52 -11.81 -5.44
CA GLN A 46 1.90 -11.29 -6.75
C GLN A 46 1.81 -9.76 -6.84
N ALA A 47 0.78 -9.14 -6.24
CA ALA A 47 0.57 -7.70 -6.33
C ALA A 47 1.61 -6.90 -5.52
N LEU A 48 2.10 -7.44 -4.41
CA LEU A 48 3.02 -6.72 -3.51
C LEU A 48 4.48 -7.14 -3.70
N TRP A 49 4.75 -8.44 -3.77
CA TRP A 49 6.11 -8.99 -3.90
C TRP A 49 6.46 -9.40 -5.33
N GLY A 50 5.53 -9.20 -6.29
CA GLY A 50 5.77 -9.51 -7.70
C GLY A 50 5.83 -11.00 -8.01
N ASN A 51 5.65 -11.86 -7.00
CA ASN A 51 5.84 -13.29 -7.10
C ASN A 51 4.91 -13.99 -6.11
N PHE A 52 4.52 -15.20 -6.45
CA PHE A 52 3.83 -16.12 -5.56
C PHE A 52 4.66 -17.37 -5.40
N TRP A 53 4.75 -17.84 -4.16
CA TRP A 53 5.41 -19.09 -3.79
C TRP A 53 4.51 -19.90 -2.88
N ALA A 54 4.37 -21.18 -3.17
CA ALA A 54 3.75 -22.13 -2.26
C ALA A 54 4.55 -23.43 -2.21
N ILE A 55 4.72 -23.97 -1.01
CA ILE A 55 5.42 -25.23 -0.77
C ILE A 55 4.42 -26.35 -0.88
N VAL A 56 4.69 -27.35 -1.72
CA VAL A 56 3.85 -28.54 -1.86
C VAL A 56 3.80 -29.28 -0.52
N ALA A 57 2.60 -29.45 0.02
CA ALA A 57 2.37 -30.06 1.33
C ALA A 57 1.90 -31.52 1.21
N SER A 58 1.20 -31.87 0.13
CA SER A 58 0.78 -33.24 -0.14
C SER A 58 0.74 -33.54 -1.63
N GLU A 59 0.92 -34.81 -1.97
CA GLU A 59 0.88 -35.35 -3.34
C GLU A 59 -0.05 -36.55 -3.41
N ASP A 60 -0.55 -36.87 -4.60
CA ASP A 60 -1.27 -38.13 -4.84
C ASP A 60 -0.30 -39.30 -5.14
N ALA A 61 -0.86 -40.48 -5.40
CA ALA A 61 -0.09 -41.68 -5.73
C ALA A 61 0.71 -41.58 -7.04
N LEU A 62 0.45 -40.58 -7.87
CA LEU A 62 1.14 -40.29 -9.13
C LEU A 62 2.12 -39.12 -8.98
N SER A 63 2.39 -38.69 -7.74
CA SER A 63 3.26 -37.55 -7.40
C SER A 63 2.76 -36.19 -7.91
N TYR A 64 1.46 -36.05 -8.19
CA TYR A 64 0.89 -34.74 -8.48
C TYR A 64 0.57 -33.99 -7.18
N PRO A 65 0.94 -32.71 -7.06
CA PRO A 65 0.59 -31.89 -5.91
C PRO A 65 -0.92 -31.81 -5.69
N THR A 66 -1.37 -32.14 -4.49
CA THR A 66 -2.78 -32.07 -4.07
C THR A 66 -3.06 -30.90 -3.15
N SER A 67 -2.06 -30.43 -2.40
CA SER A 67 -2.12 -29.20 -1.62
C SER A 67 -0.75 -28.51 -1.54
N ALA A 68 -0.76 -27.20 -1.34
CA ALA A 68 0.43 -26.38 -1.16
C ALA A 68 0.15 -25.22 -0.21
N GLU A 69 1.06 -24.95 0.71
CA GLU A 69 0.95 -23.86 1.67
C GLU A 69 1.73 -22.64 1.15
N VAL A 70 1.06 -21.48 1.14
CA VAL A 70 1.67 -20.24 0.66
C VAL A 70 2.86 -19.89 1.55
N ALA A 71 4.04 -19.76 0.95
CA ALA A 71 5.26 -19.41 1.64
C ALA A 71 5.26 -17.90 1.93
N ASP A 72 5.87 -17.51 3.06
CA ASP A 72 6.19 -16.10 3.31
C ASP A 72 7.22 -15.62 2.27
N PRO A 73 6.90 -14.60 1.45
CA PRO A 73 7.83 -13.98 0.52
C PRO A 73 9.19 -13.61 1.11
N GLY A 74 9.24 -13.17 2.38
CA GLY A 74 10.48 -12.78 3.05
C GLY A 74 11.41 -13.95 3.40
N GLN A 75 10.92 -15.19 3.29
CA GLN A 75 11.67 -16.40 3.61
C GLN A 75 12.11 -17.17 2.37
N VAL A 76 11.67 -16.78 1.17
CA VAL A 76 12.03 -17.41 -0.09
C VAL A 76 13.17 -16.64 -0.73
N THR A 77 14.26 -17.34 -1.07
CA THR A 77 15.36 -16.76 -1.84
C THR A 77 15.64 -17.61 -3.06
N CYS A 78 16.02 -16.96 -4.17
CA CYS A 78 16.34 -17.61 -5.42
C CYS A 78 17.71 -17.15 -5.91
N GLU A 79 18.57 -18.11 -6.24
CA GLU A 79 19.81 -17.86 -6.95
C GLU A 79 19.59 -18.24 -8.43
N GLU A 80 19.45 -17.23 -9.30
CA GLU A 80 19.26 -17.43 -10.73
C GLU A 80 20.60 -17.82 -11.38
N ARG A 81 20.63 -18.94 -12.10
CA ARG A 81 21.84 -19.46 -12.76
C ARG A 81 21.63 -19.66 -14.26
N PRO A 82 21.35 -18.62 -15.06
CA PRO A 82 21.08 -18.78 -16.49
C PRO A 82 22.31 -19.37 -17.24
N PRO A 83 22.13 -20.35 -18.15
CA PRO A 83 20.88 -20.96 -18.61
C PRO A 83 20.40 -22.17 -17.77
N GLY A 84 21.11 -22.50 -16.70
CA GLY A 84 20.77 -23.57 -15.76
C GLY A 84 19.53 -23.29 -14.89
N ARG A 85 19.15 -24.29 -14.10
CA ARG A 85 18.00 -24.20 -13.20
C ARG A 85 18.31 -23.29 -12.00
N PRO A 86 17.34 -22.44 -11.59
CA PRO A 86 17.48 -21.63 -10.38
C PRO A 86 17.60 -22.53 -9.15
N MET A 87 18.36 -22.06 -8.15
CA MET A 87 18.43 -22.68 -6.84
C MET A 87 17.47 -21.97 -5.89
N TRP A 88 16.54 -22.71 -5.28
CA TRP A 88 15.56 -22.16 -4.36
C TRP A 88 15.91 -22.49 -2.92
N ARG A 89 15.68 -21.54 -2.02
CA ARG A 89 15.71 -21.78 -0.58
C ARG A 89 14.46 -21.22 0.08
N TYR A 90 13.95 -21.95 1.07
CA TYR A 90 12.89 -21.51 1.96
C TYR A 90 13.37 -21.59 3.41
N ALA A 91 13.27 -20.48 4.14
CA ALA A 91 13.79 -20.35 5.51
C ALA A 91 15.26 -20.83 5.66
N GLY A 92 16.10 -20.50 4.66
CA GLY A 92 17.52 -20.85 4.61
C GLY A 92 17.85 -22.27 4.15
N ARG A 93 16.85 -23.16 4.02
CA ARG A 93 17.03 -24.53 3.54
C ARG A 93 16.78 -24.61 2.05
N GLU A 94 17.63 -25.37 1.36
CA GLU A 94 17.44 -25.66 -0.06
C GLU A 94 16.15 -26.47 -0.27
N ILE A 95 15.41 -26.12 -1.32
CA ILE A 95 14.19 -26.81 -1.71
C ILE A 95 14.25 -27.19 -3.18
N ASP A 96 13.85 -28.41 -3.48
CA ASP A 96 13.74 -28.88 -4.85
C ASP A 96 12.63 -28.14 -5.60
N ALA A 97 12.87 -27.86 -6.89
CA ALA A 97 11.96 -27.08 -7.70
C ALA A 97 10.59 -27.76 -7.92
N ASP A 98 10.50 -29.09 -7.77
CA ASP A 98 9.25 -29.85 -7.84
C ASP A 98 8.37 -29.67 -6.59
N ARG A 99 8.98 -29.34 -5.45
CA ARG A 99 8.30 -29.02 -4.18
C ARG A 99 7.87 -27.56 -4.06
N LEU A 100 8.21 -26.72 -5.05
CA LEU A 100 7.91 -25.30 -5.05
C LEU A 100 6.99 -24.92 -6.21
N LEU A 101 5.79 -24.47 -5.88
CA LEU A 101 4.93 -23.78 -6.83
C LEU A 101 5.34 -22.31 -6.89
N HIS A 102 5.93 -21.90 -8.00
CA HIS A 102 6.29 -20.51 -8.26
C HIS A 102 5.47 -19.95 -9.42
N ALA A 103 4.85 -18.79 -9.19
CA ALA A 103 4.16 -18.04 -10.23
C ALA A 103 4.64 -16.58 -10.18
N PRO A 104 5.39 -16.10 -11.18
CA PRO A 104 5.77 -14.70 -11.24
C PRO A 104 4.58 -13.83 -11.62
N GLY A 105 4.60 -12.59 -11.13
CA GLY A 105 3.58 -11.58 -11.41
C GLY A 105 3.74 -10.96 -12.81
N ARG A 106 3.11 -9.79 -13.00
CA ARG A 106 2.94 -9.16 -14.32
C ARG A 106 4.25 -8.80 -15.04
N TYR A 107 5.31 -8.48 -14.31
CA TYR A 107 6.53 -7.93 -14.88
C TYR A 107 7.72 -8.84 -14.58
N VAL A 108 8.14 -9.63 -15.57
CA VAL A 108 9.33 -10.50 -15.50
C VAL A 108 10.35 -10.00 -16.51
N ARG A 109 11.61 -9.84 -16.09
CA ARG A 109 12.68 -9.41 -16.99
C ARG A 109 13.14 -10.57 -17.88
N PRO A 110 13.51 -10.32 -19.15
CA PRO A 110 14.14 -11.35 -19.97
C PRO A 110 15.37 -11.95 -19.28
N GLY A 111 15.45 -13.29 -19.25
CA GLY A 111 16.53 -14.03 -18.58
C GLY A 111 16.35 -14.22 -17.07
N SER A 112 15.27 -13.67 -16.48
CA SER A 112 14.91 -13.88 -15.08
C SER A 112 13.69 -14.80 -14.98
N VAL A 113 13.66 -15.63 -13.94
CA VAL A 113 12.46 -16.36 -13.53
C VAL A 113 11.61 -15.52 -12.59
N LEU A 114 12.19 -14.53 -11.89
CA LEU A 114 11.50 -13.73 -10.88
C LEU A 114 10.72 -12.56 -11.49
N GLY A 115 9.51 -12.34 -10.97
CA GLY A 115 8.78 -11.10 -11.17
C GLY A 115 9.38 -9.95 -10.36
N LEU A 116 9.25 -8.74 -10.89
CA LEU A 116 9.65 -7.52 -10.21
C LEU A 116 8.63 -7.19 -9.11
N SER A 117 9.10 -7.01 -7.88
CA SER A 117 8.25 -6.56 -6.77
C SER A 117 7.85 -5.09 -6.97
N PRO A 118 6.54 -4.77 -7.03
CA PRO A 118 6.08 -3.39 -7.05
C PRO A 118 6.47 -2.61 -5.78
N LEU A 119 6.59 -3.30 -4.64
CA LEU A 119 7.07 -2.68 -3.40
C LEU A 119 8.53 -2.22 -3.55
N ASP A 120 9.40 -3.06 -4.11
CA ASP A 120 10.82 -2.72 -4.28
C ASP A 120 11.03 -1.69 -5.38
N VAL A 121 10.38 -1.87 -6.54
CA VAL A 121 10.52 -0.99 -7.71
C VAL A 121 10.04 0.43 -7.40
N HIS A 122 9.01 0.57 -6.58
CA HIS A 122 8.42 1.87 -6.24
C HIS A 122 8.66 2.31 -4.79
N ARG A 123 9.76 1.86 -4.17
CA ARG A 123 10.14 2.20 -2.79
C ARG A 123 10.07 3.70 -2.47
N ASP A 124 10.46 4.55 -3.40
CA ASP A 124 10.47 6.01 -3.21
C ASP A 124 9.06 6.59 -3.15
N THR A 125 8.12 6.03 -3.92
CA THR A 125 6.70 6.40 -3.86
C THR A 125 6.10 6.05 -2.51
N TRP A 126 6.41 4.86 -1.98
CA TRP A 126 5.95 4.43 -0.65
C TRP A 126 6.57 5.29 0.46
N GLY A 127 7.87 5.62 0.32
CA GLY A 127 8.58 6.52 1.23
C GLY A 127 7.96 7.93 1.26
N LEU A 128 7.66 8.49 0.09
CA LEU A 128 6.98 9.78 -0.02
C LEU A 128 5.58 9.74 0.62
N ALA A 129 4.81 8.68 0.37
CA ALA A 129 3.49 8.50 0.96
C ALA A 129 3.56 8.44 2.49
N GLN A 130 4.54 7.72 3.04
CA GLN A 130 4.74 7.62 4.48
C GLN A 130 5.18 8.96 5.08
N ALA A 131 6.08 9.68 4.40
CA ALA A 131 6.56 11.00 4.83
C ALA A 131 5.42 12.04 4.83
N ALA A 132 4.62 12.09 3.76
CA ALA A 132 3.45 12.97 3.66
C ALA A 132 2.46 12.73 4.80
N ARG A 133 2.14 11.46 5.09
CA ARG A 133 1.25 11.09 6.20
C ARG A 133 1.83 11.48 7.57
N ARG A 134 3.13 11.33 7.78
CA ARG A 134 3.80 11.73 9.03
C ARG A 134 3.75 13.25 9.20
N TYR A 135 4.10 13.99 8.15
CA TYR A 135 4.03 15.44 8.13
C TYR A 135 2.60 15.94 8.44
N GLY A 136 1.58 15.38 7.80
CA GLY A 136 0.18 15.73 8.10
C GLY A 136 -0.24 15.39 9.52
N ALA A 137 0.19 14.24 10.06
CA ALA A 137 -0.09 13.89 11.45
C ALA A 137 0.59 14.83 12.46
N GLU A 138 1.83 15.25 12.19
CA GLU A 138 2.56 16.24 13.00
C GLU A 138 1.91 17.62 12.89
N TRP A 139 1.50 18.01 11.69
CA TRP A 139 0.78 19.25 11.43
C TRP A 139 -0.48 19.39 12.29
N PHE A 140 -1.35 18.38 12.26
CA PHE A 140 -2.61 18.39 13.02
C PHE A 140 -2.39 18.23 14.52
N ARG A 141 -1.32 17.56 14.96
CA ARG A 141 -1.02 17.35 16.38
C ARG A 141 -0.40 18.59 17.01
N ASP A 142 0.64 19.12 16.39
CA ASP A 142 1.53 20.10 17.00
C ASP A 142 1.17 21.53 16.58
N GLY A 143 0.34 21.70 15.54
CA GLY A 143 -0.06 23.01 15.05
C GLY A 143 1.15 23.89 14.81
N ALA A 144 2.19 23.35 14.15
CA ALA A 144 3.55 23.88 14.08
C ALA A 144 3.69 25.26 13.40
N HIS A 145 2.57 25.92 13.11
CA HIS A 145 2.50 27.28 12.60
C HIS A 145 1.91 28.20 13.66
N PRO A 146 2.50 29.40 13.87
CA PRO A 146 1.88 30.43 14.68
C PRO A 146 0.44 30.65 14.19
N SER A 147 -0.55 30.33 15.00
CA SER A 147 -1.96 30.57 14.65
C SER A 147 -2.26 32.07 14.52
N ALA A 148 -1.46 32.88 15.21
CA ALA A 148 -1.50 34.33 15.14
C ALA A 148 -0.17 34.93 15.59
N ILE A 149 0.06 36.16 15.15
CA ILE A 149 1.15 37.00 15.62
C ILE A 149 0.55 38.05 16.57
N LEU A 150 1.16 38.18 17.75
CA LEU A 150 0.92 39.30 18.65
C LEU A 150 2.07 40.29 18.47
N SER A 151 1.79 41.43 17.83
CA SER A 151 2.79 42.48 17.59
C SER A 151 2.57 43.64 18.55
N THR A 152 3.66 44.24 19.05
CA THR A 152 3.61 45.49 19.81
C THR A 152 4.74 46.42 19.36
N PRO A 153 4.49 47.74 19.29
CA PRO A 153 5.52 48.71 18.94
C PRO A 153 6.55 48.92 20.07
N VAL A 154 6.31 48.40 21.28
CA VAL A 154 7.20 48.52 22.43
C VAL A 154 8.14 47.32 22.50
N SER A 155 9.44 47.56 22.71
CA SER A 155 10.41 46.46 22.89
C SER A 155 10.15 45.75 24.23
N LEU A 156 9.90 44.45 24.16
CA LEU A 156 9.65 43.60 25.34
C LEU A 156 10.93 42.87 25.74
N ASP A 157 11.17 42.75 27.04
CA ASP A 157 12.14 41.79 27.56
C ASP A 157 11.60 40.33 27.46
N GLU A 158 12.48 39.34 27.61
CA GLU A 158 12.12 37.92 27.47
C GLU A 158 11.08 37.45 28.52
N ASN A 159 11.12 38.00 29.73
CA ASN A 159 10.17 37.69 30.80
C ASN A 159 8.78 38.31 30.54
N GLN A 160 8.75 39.52 30.00
CA GLN A 160 7.55 40.24 29.61
C GLN A 160 6.87 39.53 28.44
N ALA A 161 7.62 39.13 27.42
CA ALA A 161 7.11 38.37 26.28
C ALA A 161 6.49 37.03 26.73
N LYS A 162 7.16 36.31 27.64
CA LYS A 162 6.67 35.03 28.18
C LYS A 162 5.39 35.22 29.00
N THR A 163 5.38 36.20 29.90
CA THR A 163 4.21 36.53 30.74
C THR A 163 3.00 36.93 29.89
N MET A 164 3.24 37.69 28.83
CA MET A 164 2.20 38.11 27.88
C MET A 164 1.63 36.92 27.11
N LYS A 165 2.48 36.00 26.62
CA LYS A 165 2.05 34.75 25.98
C LYS A 165 1.22 33.87 26.93
N GLU A 166 1.65 33.71 28.18
CA GLU A 166 0.93 32.92 29.19
C GLU A 166 -0.46 33.50 29.50
N ARG A 167 -0.56 34.83 29.65
CA ARG A 167 -1.85 35.51 29.87
C ARG A 167 -2.78 35.36 28.67
N PHE A 168 -2.26 35.51 27.46
CA PHE A 168 -3.03 35.32 26.23
C PHE A 168 -3.56 33.89 26.11
N MET A 169 -2.69 32.88 26.31
CA MET A 169 -3.10 31.48 26.28
C MET A 169 -4.12 31.16 27.37
N ALA A 170 -4.01 31.73 28.58
CA ALA A 170 -4.98 31.53 29.64
C ALA A 170 -6.37 32.08 29.29
N ALA A 171 -6.44 33.24 28.63
CA ALA A 171 -7.69 33.85 28.15
C ALA A 171 -8.34 33.01 27.04
N VAL A 172 -7.55 32.50 26.09
CA VAL A 172 -8.05 31.76 24.91
C VAL A 172 -8.43 30.30 25.25
N LYS A 173 -7.72 29.65 26.16
CA LYS A 173 -7.80 28.18 26.36
C LYS A 173 -9.09 27.69 27.03
N ARG A 174 -9.87 28.54 27.72
CA ARG A 174 -10.96 28.05 28.58
C ARG A 174 -12.34 28.67 28.39
N ARG A 175 -12.47 29.82 27.74
CA ARG A 175 -13.79 30.45 27.51
C ARG A 175 -13.73 31.23 26.20
N ARG A 176 -14.82 31.25 25.43
CA ARG A 176 -14.99 32.14 24.27
C ARG A 176 -15.12 33.61 24.72
N GLU A 177 -14.35 34.02 25.72
CA GLU A 177 -14.35 35.37 26.27
C GLU A 177 -13.47 36.27 25.38
N PRO A 178 -13.89 37.52 25.09
CA PRO A 178 -13.09 38.45 24.32
C PRO A 178 -11.74 38.71 25.01
N ALA A 179 -10.63 38.45 24.31
CA ALA A 179 -9.30 38.78 24.80
C ALA A 179 -9.05 40.28 24.60
N VAL A 180 -8.86 41.02 25.70
CA VAL A 180 -8.48 42.44 25.66
C VAL A 180 -6.96 42.53 25.79
N LEU A 181 -6.30 43.08 24.77
CA LEU A 181 -4.85 43.25 24.75
C LEU A 181 -4.49 44.69 25.18
N SER A 182 -3.64 44.82 26.20
CA SER A 182 -3.19 46.13 26.71
C SER A 182 -1.94 46.62 25.97
N GLY A 183 -1.80 47.92 25.75
CA GLY A 183 -0.53 48.53 25.31
C GLY A 183 -0.29 48.55 23.80
N GLY A 184 -1.35 48.66 22.98
CA GLY A 184 -1.23 48.78 21.52
C GLY A 184 -0.81 47.49 20.82
N VAL A 185 -1.13 46.34 21.42
CA VAL A 185 -0.82 45.03 20.85
C VAL A 185 -1.87 44.69 19.79
N GLU A 186 -1.39 44.37 18.59
CA GLU A 186 -2.23 43.92 17.50
C GLU A 186 -2.21 42.40 17.38
N TYR A 187 -3.41 41.81 17.29
CA TYR A 187 -3.60 40.40 16.97
C TYR A 187 -3.80 40.26 15.46
N THR A 188 -2.82 39.66 14.79
CA THR A 188 -2.93 39.33 13.37
C THR A 188 -3.15 37.82 13.24
N PRO A 189 -4.39 37.36 12.97
CA PRO A 189 -4.60 35.96 12.66
C PRO A 189 -3.91 35.64 11.34
N ILE A 190 -3.17 34.54 11.28
CA ILE A 190 -2.65 34.04 10.02
C ILE A 190 -3.82 33.31 9.32
N GLN A 191 -4.68 34.06 8.62
CA GLN A 191 -5.83 33.50 7.91
C GLN A 191 -5.41 32.82 6.60
N GLY A 192 -6.00 31.65 6.34
CA GLY A 192 -5.81 30.89 5.12
C GLY A 192 -4.45 30.21 5.10
N ASN A 193 -4.34 29.06 5.75
CA ASN A 193 -3.12 28.29 5.85
C ASN A 193 -2.78 27.67 4.47
N PRO A 194 -1.89 28.26 3.65
CA PRO A 194 -1.64 27.79 2.29
C PRO A 194 -1.14 26.34 2.29
N SER A 195 -0.52 25.95 3.41
CA SER A 195 -0.02 24.63 3.71
C SER A 195 -1.12 23.56 3.82
N GLU A 196 -2.34 23.91 4.26
CA GLU A 196 -3.45 22.94 4.30
C GLU A 196 -3.89 22.56 2.88
N SER A 197 -4.08 23.56 2.01
CA SER A 197 -4.40 23.33 0.59
C SER A 197 -3.27 22.59 -0.15
N GLN A 198 -2.01 22.92 0.14
CA GLN A 198 -0.85 22.20 -0.41
C GLN A 198 -0.79 20.75 0.09
N MET A 199 -1.18 20.49 1.33
CA MET A 199 -1.20 19.13 1.89
C MET A 199 -2.25 18.26 1.21
N ILE A 200 -3.44 18.80 0.93
CA ILE A 200 -4.49 18.09 0.16
C ILE A 200 -3.97 17.74 -1.24
N GLU A 201 -3.30 18.68 -1.92
CA GLU A 201 -2.71 18.43 -3.24
C GLU A 201 -1.64 17.33 -3.19
N VAL A 202 -0.77 17.34 -2.17
CA VAL A 202 0.23 16.29 -1.97
C VAL A 202 -0.43 14.93 -1.72
N GLU A 203 -1.49 14.86 -0.92
CA GLU A 203 -2.24 13.62 -0.68
C GLU A 203 -2.85 13.07 -1.97
N ASP A 204 -3.51 13.91 -2.77
CA ASP A 204 -4.07 13.50 -4.07
C ASP A 204 -2.98 13.02 -5.04
N GLN A 205 -1.83 13.68 -5.10
CA GLN A 205 -0.70 13.24 -5.92
C GLN A 205 -0.13 11.89 -5.45
N VAL A 206 -0.05 11.67 -4.13
CA VAL A 206 0.38 10.39 -3.55
C VAL A 206 -0.61 9.28 -3.91
N ILE A 207 -1.91 9.51 -3.72
CA ILE A 207 -2.96 8.53 -4.08
C ILE A 207 -2.86 8.20 -5.58
N GLY A 208 -2.70 9.20 -6.45
CA GLY A 208 -2.57 9.00 -7.89
C GLY A 208 -1.32 8.20 -8.29
N ARG A 209 -0.21 8.32 -7.56
CA ARG A 209 1.00 7.50 -7.78
C ARG A 209 0.78 6.06 -7.31
N VAL A 210 0.21 5.87 -6.13
CA VAL A 210 -0.11 4.54 -5.58
C VAL A 210 -1.08 3.79 -6.49
N ALA A 211 -2.14 4.46 -6.95
CA ALA A 211 -3.11 3.96 -7.91
C ALA A 211 -2.44 3.41 -9.18
N ARG A 212 -1.54 4.20 -9.77
CA ARG A 212 -0.77 3.81 -10.97
C ARG A 212 0.10 2.58 -10.73
N VAL A 213 0.80 2.52 -9.61
CA VAL A 213 1.65 1.37 -9.25
C VAL A 213 0.82 0.10 -9.08
N MET A 214 -0.32 0.19 -8.39
CA MET A 214 -1.20 -0.95 -8.14
C MET A 214 -2.08 -1.32 -9.35
N GLY A 215 -2.07 -0.51 -10.41
CA GLY A 215 -2.88 -0.73 -11.62
C GLY A 215 -4.38 -0.57 -11.38
N VAL A 216 -4.78 0.23 -10.39
CA VAL A 216 -6.19 0.53 -10.08
C VAL A 216 -6.51 1.99 -10.38
N PRO A 217 -7.72 2.32 -10.87
CA PRO A 217 -8.14 3.71 -11.01
C PRO A 217 -8.12 4.44 -9.66
N ALA A 218 -7.67 5.70 -9.64
CA ALA A 218 -7.54 6.47 -8.41
C ALA A 218 -8.91 6.71 -7.74
N GLU A 219 -9.98 6.82 -8.53
CA GLU A 219 -11.34 7.02 -8.04
C GLU A 219 -11.84 5.83 -7.21
N MET A 220 -11.36 4.62 -7.53
CA MET A 220 -11.74 3.41 -6.79
C MET A 220 -11.15 3.35 -5.38
N ILE A 221 -10.08 4.11 -5.12
CA ILE A 221 -9.40 4.17 -3.83
C ILE A 221 -9.61 5.50 -3.10
N GLY A 222 -10.60 6.29 -3.54
CA GLY A 222 -10.98 7.56 -2.91
C GLY A 222 -10.13 8.75 -3.30
N GLY A 223 -9.31 8.65 -4.35
CA GLY A 223 -8.58 9.78 -4.91
C GLY A 223 -9.47 10.64 -5.79
N SER A 224 -9.23 11.95 -5.77
CA SER A 224 -9.83 12.87 -6.73
C SER A 224 -9.20 12.61 -8.09
N ALA A 225 -9.98 12.16 -9.08
CA ALA A 225 -9.56 12.34 -10.47
C ALA A 225 -9.52 13.84 -10.68
N GLY A 226 -8.32 14.46 -10.64
CA GLY A 226 -8.16 15.91 -10.75
C GLY A 226 -9.10 16.44 -11.84
N SER A 227 -9.93 17.43 -11.49
CA SER A 227 -11.21 17.84 -12.13
C SER A 227 -11.20 18.13 -13.65
N LYS A 228 -10.68 17.21 -14.46
CA LYS A 228 -10.53 17.26 -15.92
C LYS A 228 -10.45 15.87 -16.57
N SER A 229 -10.97 14.82 -15.93
CA SER A 229 -11.13 13.52 -16.60
C SER A 229 -12.62 13.24 -16.72
N SER A 230 -13.12 13.50 -17.94
CA SER A 230 -14.41 13.04 -18.45
C SER A 230 -14.75 11.68 -17.85
N VAL A 231 -15.92 11.62 -17.20
CA VAL A 231 -16.57 10.40 -16.72
C VAL A 231 -16.58 9.39 -17.87
N THR A 232 -15.59 8.49 -17.88
CA THR A 232 -15.51 7.38 -18.84
C THR A 232 -15.84 6.09 -18.10
N TYR A 233 -16.98 6.10 -17.43
CA TYR A 233 -17.67 4.91 -16.96
C TYR A 233 -19.16 5.08 -17.29
N ALA A 234 -19.45 5.12 -18.59
CA ALA A 234 -20.75 4.74 -19.07
C ALA A 234 -20.82 3.21 -19.04
N ASN A 235 -21.71 2.71 -18.18
CA ASN A 235 -22.23 1.34 -18.10
C ASN A 235 -21.35 0.33 -17.35
N ARG A 236 -21.72 0.08 -16.10
CA ARG A 236 -21.58 -1.24 -15.47
C ARG A 236 -22.99 -1.81 -15.31
N GLU A 237 -23.31 -2.81 -16.12
CA GLU A 237 -24.36 -3.79 -15.84
C GLU A 237 -23.94 -4.70 -14.67
#